data_AF-A0A392NKK7-F1
#
_entry.id   AF-A0A392NKK7-F1
#
_cell.length_a   1.000
_cell.length_b   1.000
_cell.length_c   1.000
_cell.angle_alpha   90.00
_cell.angle_beta   90.00
_cell.angle_gamma   90.00
#
_symmetry.space_group_name_H-M   'P 1'
#
loop_
_entity.id
_entity.type
_entity.pdbx_description
1 polymer ?
#
loop_
_entity_poly.entity_id
_entity_poly.type
_entity_poly.pdbx_seq_one_letter_code
_entity_poly.pdbx_strand_id
1 'polypeptide(L)'
;MSLLCASPSSSHHLVVIPPTTTRRLTVNYSTRPRLSMSLDKNNSNTNSSSLLSAVTNLLWGRSLPPGLLVTTVRTAWNSTWHLMMSQLAPSDPTGGYSRPASKFRFSGPPPPNGLHLYVGLPCPWAHRTLIVRALKGLEDAVPVSVASPGNDGSWEFKRVGMNTGRVINPSLDKANGCKTLKEVYRLRSGGYDGRSTVPMLWNKDSKDVICNESYDIIQIFNSGLNGLARNPELDLSPPQLKDKIEEWYQVIYPNVNNGVYR
;
A
#
# COMPACT_ATOMS: atom_id res chain seq x y z
N MET A 1 7.19 37.13 -56.59
CA MET A 1 8.47 36.43 -56.34
C MET A 1 8.38 35.87 -54.93
N SER A 2 7.63 34.81 -54.63
CA SER A 2 7.56 33.45 -55.23
C SER A 2 8.84 32.66 -55.05
N LEU A 3 8.86 31.82 -54.00
CA LEU A 3 9.65 30.61 -53.72
C LEU A 3 8.96 30.03 -52.44
N LEU A 4 7.95 29.15 -52.45
CA LEU A 4 7.71 27.80 -53.00
C LEU A 4 8.66 26.69 -52.51
N CYS A 5 8.03 25.73 -51.81
CA CYS A 5 8.35 24.29 -51.65
C CYS A 5 9.48 23.91 -50.68
N ALA A 6 9.40 22.83 -49.88
CA ALA A 6 8.43 21.73 -49.78
C ALA A 6 8.55 21.01 -48.42
N SER A 7 7.42 20.49 -47.93
CA SER A 7 7.34 19.45 -46.89
C SER A 7 7.63 18.07 -47.49
N PRO A 8 8.16 17.10 -46.72
CA PRO A 8 7.98 15.69 -47.02
C PRO A 8 6.88 15.09 -46.14
N SER A 9 5.83 14.63 -46.82
CA SER A 9 4.91 13.60 -46.32
C SER A 9 5.66 12.27 -46.28
N SER A 10 5.51 11.49 -45.21
CA SER A 10 5.88 10.08 -45.20
C SER A 10 4.78 9.30 -44.50
N SER A 11 3.98 8.65 -45.35
CA SER A 11 2.92 7.73 -44.97
C SER A 11 3.46 6.31 -44.81
N HIS A 12 3.05 5.70 -43.70
CA HIS A 12 2.87 4.27 -43.43
C HIS A 12 4.05 3.30 -43.59
N HIS A 13 4.38 2.62 -42.48
CA HIS A 13 4.14 1.18 -42.37
C HIS A 13 3.97 0.77 -40.89
N LEU A 14 2.72 0.48 -40.52
CA LEU A 14 2.40 -0.29 -39.32
C LEU A 14 2.93 -1.72 -39.53
N VAL A 15 3.99 -2.09 -38.81
CA VAL A 15 4.45 -3.47 -38.75
C VAL A 15 3.46 -4.23 -37.86
N VAL A 16 2.50 -4.89 -38.50
CA VAL A 16 1.62 -5.88 -37.87
C VAL A 16 2.47 -7.12 -37.58
N ILE A 17 2.79 -7.33 -36.31
CA ILE A 17 3.46 -8.55 -35.85
C ILE A 17 2.41 -9.68 -35.87
N PRO A 18 2.58 -10.76 -36.67
CA PRO A 18 1.65 -11.87 -36.66
C PRO A 18 1.74 -12.63 -35.32
N PRO A 19 0.63 -13.18 -34.80
CA PRO A 19 0.64 -13.94 -33.56
C PRO A 19 1.46 -15.22 -33.74
N THR A 20 2.49 -15.37 -32.92
CA THR A 20 3.35 -16.55 -32.87
C THR A 20 2.52 -17.78 -32.56
N THR A 21 2.61 -18.78 -33.44
CA THR A 21 1.95 -20.08 -33.33
C THR A 21 2.29 -20.75 -32.01
N THR A 22 1.32 -20.86 -31.11
CA THR A 22 1.45 -21.65 -29.87
C THR A 22 1.62 -23.12 -30.24
N ARG A 23 2.86 -23.62 -30.18
CA ARG A 23 3.15 -25.05 -30.29
C ARG A 23 2.54 -25.72 -29.06
N ARG A 24 1.40 -26.38 -29.24
CA ARG A 24 0.70 -27.16 -28.22
C ARG A 24 1.62 -28.29 -27.77
N LEU A 25 2.25 -28.13 -26.61
CA LEU A 25 2.94 -29.22 -25.93
C LEU A 25 1.87 -30.21 -25.47
N THR A 26 1.80 -31.36 -26.13
CA THR A 26 1.07 -32.53 -25.66
C THR A 26 1.74 -33.01 -24.37
N VAL A 27 1.11 -32.71 -23.23
CA VAL A 27 1.46 -33.33 -21.95
C VAL A 27 0.92 -34.75 -21.99
N ASN A 28 1.81 -35.71 -22.18
CA ASN A 28 1.51 -37.12 -21.94
C ASN A 28 1.26 -37.30 -20.43
N TYR A 29 0.01 -37.60 -20.06
CA TYR A 29 -0.30 -38.08 -18.72
C TYR A 29 0.30 -39.48 -18.55
N SER A 30 1.50 -39.53 -17.98
CA SER A 30 2.04 -40.76 -17.41
C SER A 30 1.27 -41.07 -16.13
N THR A 31 0.58 -42.20 -16.13
CA THR A 31 -0.09 -42.81 -14.98
C THR A 31 0.91 -43.00 -13.85
N ARG A 32 0.87 -42.12 -12.84
CA ARG A 32 1.63 -42.34 -11.60
C ARG A 32 1.04 -43.53 -10.85
N PRO A 33 1.88 -44.39 -10.25
CA PRO A 33 1.42 -45.50 -9.44
C PRO A 33 0.66 -44.99 -8.22
N ARG A 34 -0.46 -45.65 -7.94
CA ARG A 34 -1.32 -45.44 -6.78
C ARG A 34 -0.48 -45.71 -5.52
N LEU A 35 -0.10 -44.66 -4.80
CA LEU A 35 0.43 -44.79 -3.44
C LEU A 35 -0.69 -45.36 -2.56
N SER A 36 -0.59 -46.65 -2.26
CA SER A 36 -1.29 -47.28 -1.15
C SER A 36 -0.67 -46.75 0.13
N MET A 37 -1.38 -45.87 0.84
CA MET A 37 -1.10 -45.61 2.25
C MET A 37 -1.81 -46.68 3.07
N SER A 38 -1.05 -47.67 3.54
CA SER A 38 -1.45 -48.48 4.67
C SER A 38 -1.48 -47.57 5.90
N LEU A 39 -2.69 -47.30 6.41
CA LEU A 39 -2.88 -46.65 7.69
C LEU A 39 -2.73 -47.71 8.79
N ASP A 40 -1.53 -47.75 9.39
CA ASP A 40 -1.34 -48.40 10.67
C ASP A 40 -2.31 -47.78 11.68
N LYS A 41 -3.22 -48.61 12.17
CA LYS A 41 -4.08 -48.34 13.32
C LYS A 41 -3.18 -48.14 14.54
N ASN A 42 -2.99 -46.90 14.96
CA ASN A 42 -2.65 -46.62 16.35
C ASN A 42 -3.64 -45.64 16.99
N ASN A 43 -3.97 -46.03 18.22
CA ASN A 43 -5.16 -45.75 18.98
C ASN A 43 -5.13 -44.38 19.65
N SER A 44 -5.78 -43.36 19.06
CA SER A 44 -6.10 -42.10 19.76
C SER A 44 -7.33 -41.36 19.21
N ASN A 45 -8.19 -42.03 18.44
CA ASN A 45 -9.26 -41.39 17.64
C ASN A 45 -10.66 -41.42 18.25
N THR A 46 -10.86 -41.95 19.46
CA THR A 46 -12.21 -42.19 20.00
C THR A 46 -12.91 -40.93 20.50
N ASN A 47 -12.18 -39.96 21.05
CA ASN A 47 -12.76 -38.71 21.57
C ASN A 47 -13.02 -37.67 20.48
N SER A 48 -12.18 -37.60 19.44
CA SER A 48 -12.40 -36.68 18.31
C SER A 48 -13.56 -37.16 17.44
N SER A 49 -13.67 -38.47 17.21
CA SER A 49 -14.78 -39.06 16.45
C SER A 49 -16.11 -38.93 17.18
N SER A 50 -16.15 -39.06 18.51
CA SER A 50 -17.37 -38.95 19.31
C SER A 50 -17.88 -37.51 19.40
N LEU A 51 -16.98 -36.54 19.54
CA LEU A 51 -17.34 -35.11 19.50
C LEU A 51 -17.76 -34.66 18.11
N LEU A 52 -17.05 -35.08 17.06
CA LEU A 52 -17.47 -34.81 15.69
C LEU A 52 -18.82 -35.42 15.39
N SER A 53 -19.06 -36.68 15.78
CA SER A 53 -20.35 -37.35 15.56
C SER A 53 -21.48 -36.74 16.40
N ALA A 54 -21.21 -36.29 17.63
CA ALA A 54 -22.17 -35.55 18.45
C ALA A 54 -22.50 -34.17 17.86
N VAL A 55 -21.49 -33.42 17.40
CA VAL A 55 -21.67 -32.13 16.73
C VAL A 55 -22.41 -32.30 15.42
N THR A 56 -22.10 -33.34 14.63
CA THR A 56 -22.84 -33.61 13.39
C THR A 56 -24.28 -34.06 13.67
N ASN A 57 -24.52 -34.89 14.68
CA ASN A 57 -25.89 -35.29 15.04
C ASN A 57 -26.70 -34.12 15.63
N LEU A 58 -26.04 -33.15 16.28
CA LEU A 58 -26.69 -31.93 16.79
C LEU A 58 -27.00 -30.94 15.68
N LEU A 59 -26.08 -30.74 14.73
CA LEU A 59 -26.21 -29.82 13.59
C LEU A 59 -27.09 -30.37 12.47
N TRP A 60 -27.09 -31.69 12.26
CA TRP A 60 -27.80 -32.37 11.17
C TRP A 60 -28.94 -33.29 11.63
N GLY A 61 -29.11 -33.48 12.94
CA GLY A 61 -30.29 -34.12 13.52
C GLY A 61 -31.48 -33.17 13.62
N ARG A 62 -32.65 -33.72 13.99
CA ARG A 62 -33.95 -33.02 14.12
C ARG A 62 -33.99 -31.82 15.09
N SER A 63 -32.85 -31.44 15.70
CA SER A 63 -32.73 -30.50 16.80
C SER A 63 -32.49 -29.03 16.40
N LEU A 64 -32.00 -28.75 15.18
CA LEU A 64 -31.84 -27.37 14.70
C LEU A 64 -32.57 -27.20 13.36
N PRO A 65 -33.59 -26.32 13.27
CA PRO A 65 -34.21 -26.01 12.00
C PRO A 65 -33.13 -25.55 11.01
N PRO A 66 -33.04 -26.12 9.80
CA PRO A 66 -32.01 -25.74 8.82
C PRO A 66 -31.93 -24.22 8.58
N GLY A 67 -33.08 -23.54 8.66
CA GLY A 67 -33.16 -22.08 8.59
C GLY A 67 -32.41 -21.35 9.71
N LEU A 68 -32.46 -21.84 10.95
CA LEU A 68 -31.75 -21.25 12.08
C LEU A 68 -30.23 -21.42 11.90
N LEU A 69 -29.77 -22.62 11.53
CA LEU A 69 -28.36 -22.90 11.28
C LEU A 69 -27.79 -22.03 10.14
N VAL A 70 -28.50 -21.98 9.01
CA VAL A 70 -28.11 -21.13 7.86
C VAL A 70 -28.08 -19.65 8.26
N THR A 71 -29.04 -19.19 9.05
CA THR A 71 -29.07 -17.80 9.52
C THR A 71 -27.91 -17.49 10.45
N THR A 72 -27.62 -18.36 11.43
CA THR A 72 -26.49 -18.19 12.34
C THR A 72 -25.15 -18.15 11.59
N VAL A 73 -24.92 -19.08 10.67
CA VAL A 73 -23.69 -19.10 9.87
C VAL A 73 -23.59 -17.85 9.00
N ARG A 74 -24.68 -17.45 8.33
CA ARG A 74 -24.72 -16.23 7.51
C ARG A 74 -24.43 -14.99 8.34
N THR A 75 -25.04 -14.86 9.51
CA THR A 75 -24.82 -13.71 10.40
C THR A 75 -23.39 -13.69 10.92
N ALA A 76 -22.87 -14.81 11.39
CA ALA A 76 -21.48 -14.90 11.85
C ALA A 76 -20.49 -14.53 10.74
N TRP A 77 -20.66 -15.10 9.54
CA TRP A 77 -19.84 -14.78 8.38
C TRP A 77 -19.92 -13.29 8.00
N ASN A 78 -21.13 -12.73 7.90
CA ASN A 78 -21.32 -11.32 7.58
C ASN A 78 -20.68 -10.41 8.65
N SER A 79 -20.84 -10.71 9.94
CA SER A 79 -20.21 -9.95 11.02
C SER A 79 -18.68 -10.00 10.95
N THR A 80 -18.10 -11.18 10.72
CA THR A 80 -16.65 -11.33 10.55
C THR A 80 -16.16 -10.57 9.32
N TRP A 81 -16.89 -10.64 8.21
CA TRP A 81 -16.58 -9.90 6.98
C TRP A 81 -16.59 -8.39 7.22
N HIS A 82 -17.64 -7.85 7.87
CA HIS A 82 -17.71 -6.42 8.19
C HIS A 82 -16.60 -5.98 9.13
N LEU A 83 -16.25 -6.79 10.14
CA LEU A 83 -15.14 -6.51 11.03
C LEU A 83 -13.81 -6.44 10.26
N MET A 84 -13.54 -7.42 9.39
CA MET A 84 -12.33 -7.45 8.56
C MET A 84 -12.28 -6.25 7.60
N MET A 85 -13.37 -5.96 6.90
CA MET A 85 -13.42 -4.88 5.92
C MET A 85 -13.39 -3.50 6.56
N SER A 86 -13.89 -3.33 7.78
CA SER A 86 -13.80 -2.05 8.50
C SER A 86 -12.36 -1.53 8.65
N GLN A 87 -11.37 -2.43 8.68
CA GLN A 87 -9.96 -2.08 8.79
C GLN A 87 -9.27 -1.89 7.43
N LEU A 88 -9.70 -2.67 6.42
CA LEU A 88 -9.09 -2.69 5.08
C LEU A 88 -9.68 -1.63 4.16
N ALA A 89 -11.01 -1.59 4.06
CA ALA A 89 -11.78 -0.70 3.19
C ALA A 89 -13.05 -0.24 3.94
N PRO A 90 -12.90 0.64 4.94
CA PRO A 90 -14.04 1.21 5.65
C PRO A 90 -14.99 1.89 4.67
N SER A 91 -16.28 1.65 4.86
CA SER A 91 -17.34 2.19 4.00
C SER A 91 -18.16 3.26 4.73
N ASP A 92 -18.70 4.20 3.97
CA ASP A 92 -19.73 5.13 4.45
C ASP A 92 -21.12 4.43 4.53
N PRO A 93 -22.17 5.10 5.06
CA PRO A 93 -23.51 4.53 5.15
C PRO A 93 -24.15 4.15 3.81
N THR A 94 -23.64 4.68 2.69
CA THR A 94 -24.12 4.35 1.34
C THR A 94 -23.42 3.12 0.74
N GLY A 95 -22.41 2.58 1.45
CA GLY A 95 -21.60 1.45 1.01
C GLY A 95 -20.36 1.83 0.20
N GLY A 96 -20.16 3.13 -0.09
CA GLY A 96 -18.96 3.63 -0.78
C GLY A 96 -17.74 3.62 0.14
N TYR A 97 -16.54 3.46 -0.41
CA TYR A 97 -15.32 3.51 0.42
C TYR A 97 -15.08 4.91 0.99
N SER A 98 -14.75 4.98 2.27
CA SER A 98 -14.43 6.20 3.00
C SER A 98 -13.00 6.11 3.55
N ARG A 99 -12.10 6.93 3.00
CA ARG A 99 -10.69 6.94 3.41
C ARG A 99 -10.56 7.50 4.84
N PRO A 100 -10.03 6.72 5.80
CA PRO A 100 -9.77 7.22 7.14
C PRO A 100 -8.71 8.32 7.11
N ALA A 101 -8.93 9.37 7.92
CA ALA A 101 -7.96 10.45 8.08
C ALA A 101 -6.64 9.94 8.68
N SER A 102 -5.54 10.54 8.22
CA SER A 102 -4.20 10.30 8.77
C SER A 102 -4.12 10.74 10.22
N LYS A 103 -3.64 9.86 11.12
CA LYS A 103 -3.62 10.11 12.57
C LYS A 103 -2.54 11.13 12.97
N PHE A 104 -1.39 11.10 12.31
CA PHE A 104 -0.25 11.93 12.67
C PHE A 104 -0.22 13.14 11.74
N ARG A 105 -0.85 14.22 12.20
CA ARG A 105 -0.84 15.52 11.55
C ARG A 105 0.25 16.37 12.19
N PHE A 106 0.89 17.22 11.39
CA PHE A 106 1.98 18.04 11.88
C PHE A 106 1.53 19.50 12.00
N SER A 107 1.76 20.08 13.17
CA SER A 107 1.50 21.48 13.46
C SER A 107 2.71 22.05 14.20
N GLY A 108 3.55 22.81 13.50
CA GLY A 108 4.74 23.44 14.08
C GLY A 108 5.90 23.57 13.08
N PRO A 109 7.07 24.06 13.51
CA PRO A 109 8.29 24.03 12.71
C PRO A 109 8.91 22.63 12.72
N PRO A 110 9.30 22.05 11.57
CA PRO A 110 9.89 20.71 11.55
C PRO A 110 11.21 20.67 12.31
N PRO A 111 11.56 19.54 12.94
CA PRO A 111 12.85 19.40 13.59
C PRO A 111 13.98 19.55 12.56
N PRO A 112 15.07 20.24 12.91
CA PRO A 112 16.13 20.62 11.95
C PRO A 112 17.00 19.44 11.52
N ASN A 113 16.93 18.30 12.21
CA ASN A 113 17.74 17.12 11.94
C ASN A 113 16.98 15.84 12.30
N GLY A 114 17.60 14.70 11.98
CA GLY A 114 17.04 13.39 12.30
C GLY A 114 15.85 12.96 11.45
N LEU A 115 15.49 13.73 10.42
CA LEU A 115 14.39 13.41 9.53
C LEU A 115 14.68 12.15 8.72
N HIS A 116 13.66 11.32 8.54
CA HIS A 116 13.71 10.14 7.69
C HIS A 116 12.35 9.90 7.06
N LEU A 117 12.33 9.56 5.78
CA LEU A 117 11.08 9.36 5.04
C LEU A 117 10.92 7.89 4.67
N TYR A 118 9.77 7.32 5.05
CA TYR A 118 9.35 6.00 4.63
C TYR A 118 8.31 6.11 3.52
N VAL A 119 8.54 5.37 2.43
CA VAL A 119 7.70 5.39 1.23
C VAL A 119 7.48 3.99 0.69
N GLY A 120 6.45 3.83 -0.15
CA GLY A 120 6.28 2.66 -1.00
C GLY A 120 6.03 3.14 -2.43
N LEU A 121 6.83 2.67 -3.39
CA LEU A 121 6.79 3.15 -4.78
C LEU A 121 5.42 2.99 -5.47
N PRO A 122 4.61 1.93 -5.18
CA PRO A 122 3.27 1.83 -5.76
C PRO A 122 2.27 2.85 -5.21
N CYS A 123 2.57 3.55 -4.11
CA CYS A 123 1.62 4.43 -3.44
C CYS A 123 1.68 5.85 -4.03
N PRO A 124 0.60 6.38 -4.63
CA PRO A 124 0.60 7.72 -5.21
C PRO A 124 0.78 8.81 -4.15
N TRP A 125 0.27 8.60 -2.94
CA TRP A 125 0.43 9.52 -1.81
C TRP A 125 1.90 9.66 -1.41
N ALA A 126 2.64 8.55 -1.40
CA ALA A 126 4.06 8.55 -1.09
C ALA A 126 4.90 9.10 -2.26
N HIS A 127 4.44 8.91 -3.49
CA HIS A 127 5.13 9.46 -4.65
C HIS A 127 5.17 10.99 -4.63
N ARG A 128 4.10 11.66 -4.14
CA ARG A 128 4.08 13.13 -3.97
C ARG A 128 5.26 13.65 -3.15
N THR A 129 5.56 12.97 -2.03
CA THR A 129 6.64 13.40 -1.12
C THR A 129 8.01 13.18 -1.76
N LEU A 130 8.19 12.11 -2.55
CA LEU A 130 9.42 11.89 -3.31
C LEU A 130 9.67 12.97 -4.38
N ILE A 131 8.62 13.37 -5.10
CA ILE A 131 8.71 14.43 -6.11
C ILE A 131 9.14 15.75 -5.46
N VAL A 132 8.44 16.18 -4.41
CA VAL A 132 8.77 17.46 -3.74
C VAL A 132 10.14 17.40 -3.08
N ARG A 133 10.52 16.28 -2.47
CA ARG A 133 11.86 16.05 -1.94
C ARG A 133 12.95 16.25 -3.01
N ALA A 134 12.75 15.70 -4.20
CA ALA A 134 13.71 15.85 -5.31
C ALA A 134 13.74 17.29 -5.87
N LEU A 135 12.57 17.91 -6.06
CA LEU A 135 12.47 19.29 -6.54
C LEU A 135 13.14 20.29 -5.60
N LYS A 136 12.98 20.11 -4.28
CA LYS A 136 13.63 20.92 -3.25
C LYS A 136 15.10 20.57 -3.02
N GLY A 137 15.58 19.44 -3.57
CA GLY A 137 16.94 18.96 -3.38
C GLY A 137 17.23 18.57 -1.92
N LEU A 138 16.30 17.83 -1.30
CA LEU A 138 16.34 17.42 0.11
C LEU A 138 16.95 16.01 0.28
N GLU A 139 17.75 15.53 -0.66
CA GLU A 139 18.22 14.15 -0.66
C GLU A 139 19.04 13.78 0.57
N ASP A 140 19.93 14.69 0.96
CA ASP A 140 20.85 14.51 2.08
C ASP A 140 20.16 14.78 3.42
N ALA A 141 19.28 15.79 3.46
CA ALA A 141 18.57 16.21 4.66
C ALA A 141 17.47 15.21 5.07
N VAL A 142 16.85 14.54 4.10
CA VAL A 142 15.77 13.57 4.34
C VAL A 142 16.12 12.25 3.65
N PRO A 143 16.88 11.35 4.31
CA PRO A 143 17.11 10.01 3.82
C PRO A 143 15.80 9.21 3.67
N VAL A 144 15.81 8.23 2.76
CA VAL A 144 14.60 7.45 2.41
C VAL A 144 14.82 5.96 2.61
N SER A 145 13.83 5.30 3.22
CA SER A 145 13.65 3.84 3.17
C SER A 145 12.40 3.48 2.36
N VAL A 146 12.55 2.51 1.47
CA VAL A 146 11.53 2.16 0.49
C VAL A 146 11.01 0.78 0.81
N ALA A 147 9.75 0.72 1.23
CA ALA A 147 9.05 -0.53 1.48
C ALA A 147 8.44 -1.08 0.18
N SER A 148 8.30 -2.40 0.14
CA SER A 148 7.51 -3.14 -0.85
C SER A 148 6.28 -3.75 -0.20
N PRO A 149 5.18 -3.99 -0.95
CA PRO A 149 4.04 -4.74 -0.44
C PRO A 149 4.45 -6.18 -0.06
N GLY A 150 4.10 -6.60 1.15
CA GLY A 150 4.22 -7.98 1.62
C GLY A 150 3.03 -8.84 1.22
N ASN A 151 3.11 -10.14 1.49
CA ASN A 151 2.06 -11.10 1.14
C ASN A 151 0.74 -10.86 1.90
N ASP A 152 0.83 -10.27 3.09
CA ASP A 152 -0.31 -9.92 3.94
C ASP A 152 -0.81 -8.48 3.70
N GLY A 153 -0.27 -7.80 2.67
CA GLY A 153 -0.57 -6.40 2.36
C GLY A 153 0.13 -5.37 3.24
N SER A 154 0.96 -5.81 4.21
CA SER A 154 1.77 -4.90 5.02
C SER A 154 2.95 -4.32 4.22
N TRP A 155 3.50 -3.22 4.69
CA TRP A 155 4.72 -2.65 4.11
C TRP A 155 5.95 -3.31 4.72
N GLU A 156 6.75 -3.98 3.90
CA GLU A 156 7.93 -4.71 4.32
C GLU A 156 9.21 -4.11 3.73
N PHE A 157 10.30 -4.16 4.49
CA PHE A 157 11.62 -3.71 4.09
C PHE A 157 12.46 -4.90 3.64
N LYS A 158 12.61 -5.03 2.33
CA LYS A 158 13.39 -6.11 1.69
C LYS A 158 14.28 -5.50 0.63
N ARG A 159 15.51 -6.00 0.52
CA ARG A 159 16.39 -5.62 -0.58
C ARG A 159 15.92 -6.33 -1.84
N VAL A 160 15.51 -5.58 -2.85
CA VAL A 160 15.11 -6.11 -4.15
C VAL A 160 15.99 -5.48 -5.23
N GLY A 161 16.67 -6.33 -6.00
CA GLY A 161 17.56 -5.89 -7.08
C GLY A 161 18.91 -5.34 -6.61
N MET A 162 19.76 -4.99 -7.58
CA MET A 162 21.03 -4.30 -7.34
C MET A 162 20.81 -2.78 -7.32
N ASN A 163 21.42 -2.09 -6.34
CA ASN A 163 21.38 -0.64 -6.28
C ASN A 163 22.34 -0.06 -7.33
N THR A 164 21.81 0.40 -8.46
CA THR A 164 22.59 1.04 -9.53
C THR A 164 22.74 2.56 -9.34
N GLY A 165 22.23 3.12 -8.24
CA GLY A 165 22.28 4.55 -7.92
C GLY A 165 21.36 5.45 -8.76
N ARG A 166 20.82 4.94 -9.89
CA ARG A 166 19.92 5.69 -10.79
C ARG A 166 18.44 5.43 -10.52
N VAL A 167 18.11 4.31 -9.89
CA VAL A 167 16.73 3.88 -9.66
C VAL A 167 16.49 3.68 -8.17
N ILE A 168 15.43 4.29 -7.66
CA ILE A 168 14.96 4.05 -6.30
C ILE A 168 14.36 2.64 -6.26
N ASN A 169 14.96 1.75 -5.47
CA ASN A 169 14.51 0.37 -5.29
C ASN A 169 14.05 0.13 -3.85
N PRO A 170 13.20 -0.90 -3.62
CA PRO A 170 12.95 -1.40 -2.27
C PRO A 170 14.25 -1.63 -1.50
N SER A 171 14.27 -1.18 -0.25
CA SER A 171 15.44 -1.19 0.60
C SER A 171 15.15 -1.85 1.94
N LEU A 172 16.22 -2.20 2.66
CA LEU A 172 16.12 -2.39 4.11
C LEU A 172 15.75 -1.05 4.77
N ASP A 173 15.23 -1.12 5.99
CA ASP A 173 15.06 0.06 6.83
C ASP A 173 16.44 0.62 7.21
N LYS A 174 16.71 1.84 6.77
CA LYS A 174 17.98 2.53 6.99
C LYS A 174 18.02 3.36 8.28
N ALA A 175 16.88 3.56 8.95
CA ALA A 175 16.80 4.36 10.18
C ALA A 175 16.76 3.50 11.44
N ASN A 176 15.94 2.43 11.47
CA ASN A 176 15.78 1.61 12.68
C ASN A 176 16.14 0.12 12.49
N GLY A 177 16.34 -0.34 11.25
CA GLY A 177 16.59 -1.75 10.95
C GLY A 177 15.37 -2.66 11.13
N CYS A 178 14.15 -2.11 11.15
CA CYS A 178 12.91 -2.89 11.22
C CYS A 178 12.66 -3.69 9.93
N LYS A 179 11.89 -4.78 10.04
CA LYS A 179 11.48 -5.61 8.89
C LYS A 179 10.19 -5.11 8.25
N THR A 180 9.32 -4.46 9.03
CA THR A 180 8.04 -3.95 8.55
C THR A 180 7.81 -2.50 9.00
N LEU A 181 7.01 -1.75 8.25
CA LEU A 181 6.60 -0.39 8.65
C LEU A 181 5.79 -0.41 9.95
N LYS A 182 5.02 -1.49 10.18
CA LYS A 182 4.26 -1.70 11.41
C LYS A 182 5.18 -1.73 12.64
N GLU A 183 6.33 -2.38 12.54
CA GLU A 183 7.35 -2.37 13.59
C GLU A 183 7.89 -0.96 13.85
N VAL A 184 8.14 -0.16 12.80
CA VAL A 184 8.61 1.23 12.96
C VAL A 184 7.58 2.06 13.73
N TYR A 185 6.30 1.98 13.37
CA TYR A 185 5.23 2.66 14.10
C TYR A 185 5.16 2.26 15.58
N ARG A 186 5.47 0.99 15.91
CA ARG A 186 5.49 0.49 17.28
C ARG A 186 6.67 1.01 18.11
N LEU A 187 7.74 1.50 17.48
CA LEU A 187 8.90 2.07 18.19
C LEU A 187 8.59 3.39 18.90
N ARG A 188 7.52 4.07 18.48
CA ARG A 188 7.04 5.30 19.10
C ARG A 188 6.81 5.11 20.60
N SER A 189 7.12 6.15 21.39
CA SER A 189 6.77 6.16 22.82
C SER A 189 5.27 5.94 23.03
N GLY A 190 4.92 4.94 23.85
CA GLY A 190 3.54 4.50 24.07
C GLY A 190 2.99 3.52 23.01
N GLY A 191 3.76 3.22 21.96
CA GLY A 191 3.40 2.29 20.91
C GLY A 191 2.28 2.77 19.98
N TYR A 192 2.13 2.09 18.84
CA TYR A 192 1.02 2.28 17.91
C TYR A 192 0.73 0.99 17.17
N ASP A 193 -0.53 0.53 17.19
CA ASP A 193 -0.97 -0.69 16.49
C ASP A 193 -2.08 -0.41 15.46
N GLY A 194 -2.27 0.86 15.09
CA GLY A 194 -3.23 1.25 14.06
C GLY A 194 -2.67 1.13 12.63
N ARG A 195 -3.35 1.78 11.67
CA ARG A 195 -2.98 1.73 10.25
C ARG A 195 -1.60 2.32 10.02
N SER A 196 -0.67 1.47 9.57
CA SER A 196 0.70 1.83 9.26
C SER A 196 0.83 2.19 7.77
N THR A 197 0.66 3.48 7.45
CA THR A 197 0.56 3.97 6.07
C THR A 197 1.84 4.62 5.58
N VAL A 198 2.13 4.51 4.29
CA VAL A 198 3.09 5.38 3.59
C VAL A 198 2.33 6.53 2.91
N PRO A 199 2.92 7.74 2.81
CA PRO A 199 4.23 8.13 3.34
C PRO A 199 4.20 8.30 4.86
N MET A 200 5.38 8.15 5.49
CA MET A 200 5.60 8.48 6.89
C MET A 200 6.89 9.27 7.03
N LEU A 201 6.78 10.51 7.52
CA LEU A 201 7.90 11.33 7.97
C LEU A 201 8.18 11.02 9.44
N TRP A 202 9.42 10.64 9.72
CA TRP A 202 9.89 10.10 10.99
C TRP A 202 11.04 10.94 11.53
N ASN A 203 11.11 11.10 12.85
CA ASN A 203 12.29 11.60 13.54
C ASN A 203 13.04 10.41 14.15
N LYS A 204 14.26 10.14 13.66
CA LYS A 204 15.09 9.02 14.11
C LYS A 204 15.62 9.22 15.54
N ASP A 205 15.84 10.46 15.95
CA ASP A 205 16.47 10.80 17.22
C ASP A 205 15.44 10.67 18.36
N SER A 206 14.23 11.20 18.16
CA SER A 206 13.12 11.04 19.12
C SER A 206 12.37 9.72 18.97
N LYS A 207 12.65 8.95 17.92
CA LYS A 207 11.91 7.75 17.52
C LYS A 207 10.39 7.96 17.48
N ASP A 208 9.95 9.00 16.78
CA ASP A 208 8.52 9.31 16.65
C ASP A 208 8.11 9.68 15.22
N VAL A 209 6.83 9.47 14.91
CA VAL A 209 6.18 9.87 13.68
C VAL A 209 5.92 11.37 13.73
N ILE A 210 6.55 12.12 12.83
CA ILE A 210 6.29 13.55 12.66
C ILE A 210 4.96 13.75 11.94
N CYS A 211 4.78 13.04 10.82
CA CYS A 211 3.60 13.17 9.98
C CYS A 211 3.38 11.93 9.12
N ASN A 212 2.12 11.54 8.91
CA ASN A 212 1.76 10.53 7.91
C ASN A 212 0.68 11.00 6.93
N GLU A 213 0.42 12.31 6.86
CA GLU A 213 -0.38 12.90 5.80
C GLU A 213 0.51 13.43 4.67
N SER A 214 0.30 12.92 3.45
CA SER A 214 1.12 13.27 2.29
C SER A 214 1.09 14.77 1.95
N TYR A 215 -0.07 15.41 2.09
CA TYR A 215 -0.23 16.84 1.81
C TYR A 215 0.54 17.70 2.81
N ASP A 216 0.46 17.37 4.10
CA ASP A 216 1.22 18.09 5.14
C ASP A 216 2.73 17.91 4.94
N ILE A 217 3.18 16.69 4.60
CA ILE A 217 4.61 16.42 4.36
C ILE A 217 5.15 17.26 3.21
N ILE A 218 4.42 17.38 2.09
CA ILE A 218 4.90 18.21 0.98
C ILE A 218 4.94 19.69 1.34
N GLN A 219 4.05 20.17 2.22
CA GLN A 219 4.12 21.55 2.72
C GLN A 219 5.32 21.77 3.65
N ILE A 220 5.62 20.79 4.53
CA ILE A 220 6.84 20.80 5.35
C ILE A 220 8.09 20.88 4.47
N PHE A 221 8.15 20.08 3.40
CA PHE A 221 9.29 20.09 2.48
C PHE A 221 9.39 21.39 1.68
N ASN A 222 8.24 21.96 1.28
CA ASN A 222 8.20 23.15 0.45
C ASN A 222 8.75 24.39 1.16
N SER A 223 8.32 24.65 2.41
CA SER A 223 8.68 25.87 3.14
C SER A 223 9.41 25.61 4.47
N GLY A 224 9.07 24.53 5.16
CA GLY A 224 9.61 24.24 6.50
C GLY A 224 11.08 23.81 6.51
N LEU A 225 11.61 23.31 5.39
CA LEU A 225 13.00 22.81 5.28
C LEU A 225 13.88 23.66 4.37
N ASN A 226 13.51 24.91 4.08
CA ASN A 226 14.29 25.77 3.19
C ASN A 226 15.75 25.92 3.64
N GLY A 227 16.04 25.97 4.95
CA GLY A 227 17.42 26.05 5.45
C GLY A 227 18.28 24.80 5.18
N LEU A 228 17.69 23.69 4.76
CA LEU A 228 18.36 22.42 4.42
C LEU A 228 18.24 22.07 2.94
N ALA A 229 17.44 22.81 2.18
CA ALA A 229 17.14 22.54 0.78
C ALA A 229 18.27 23.07 -0.10
N ARG A 230 18.65 22.31 -1.15
CA ARG A 230 19.54 22.83 -2.21
C ARG A 230 18.86 23.89 -3.07
N ASN A 231 17.52 23.85 -3.16
CA ASN A 231 16.71 24.82 -3.90
C ASN A 231 15.76 25.58 -2.94
N PRO A 232 16.29 26.45 -2.05
CA PRO A 232 15.49 27.12 -1.02
C PRO A 232 14.45 28.09 -1.61
N GLU A 233 14.79 28.77 -2.69
CA GLU A 233 13.92 29.76 -3.37
C GLU A 233 12.75 29.16 -4.16
N LEU A 234 12.77 27.84 -4.41
CA LEU A 234 11.67 27.17 -5.12
C LEU A 234 10.45 27.04 -4.19
N ASP A 235 9.41 27.82 -4.46
CA ASP A 235 8.11 27.70 -3.80
C ASP A 235 7.07 27.05 -4.73
N LEU A 236 6.66 25.84 -4.38
CA LEU A 236 5.65 25.04 -5.10
C LEU A 236 4.22 25.43 -4.76
N SER A 237 4.01 26.30 -3.76
CA SER A 237 2.70 26.76 -3.32
C SER A 237 2.74 28.26 -2.98
N PRO A 238 3.12 29.13 -3.95
CA PRO A 238 3.32 30.54 -3.69
C PRO A 238 2.02 31.21 -3.23
N PRO A 239 2.08 32.19 -2.31
CA PRO A 239 0.89 32.80 -1.70
C PRO A 239 -0.15 33.30 -2.71
N GLN A 240 0.29 33.86 -3.84
CA GLN A 240 -0.57 34.44 -4.87
C GLN A 240 -1.40 33.39 -5.64
N LEU A 241 -1.01 32.11 -5.58
CA LEU A 241 -1.71 31.02 -6.25
C LEU A 241 -2.44 30.10 -5.27
N LYS A 242 -2.36 30.33 -3.95
CA LYS A 242 -2.95 29.42 -2.95
C LYS A 242 -4.43 29.19 -3.16
N ASP A 243 -5.21 30.23 -3.44
CA ASP A 243 -6.65 30.10 -3.66
C ASP A 243 -6.97 29.22 -4.87
N LYS A 244 -6.21 29.38 -5.96
CA LYS A 244 -6.36 28.54 -7.16
C LYS A 244 -5.91 27.10 -6.93
N ILE A 245 -4.84 26.90 -6.16
CA ILE A 245 -4.38 25.56 -5.78
C ILE A 245 -5.46 24.84 -4.97
N GLU A 246 -6.08 25.54 -4.01
CA GLU A 246 -7.15 25.00 -3.19
C GLU A 246 -8.40 24.68 -4.03
N GLU A 247 -8.80 25.58 -4.94
CA GLU A 247 -9.89 25.34 -5.89
C GLU A 247 -9.69 24.02 -6.66
N TRP A 248 -8.52 23.84 -7.28
CA TRP A 248 -8.20 22.61 -8.00
C TRP A 248 -8.08 21.39 -7.09
N TYR A 249 -7.57 21.57 -5.86
CA TYR A 249 -7.49 20.49 -4.88
C TYR A 249 -8.89 19.94 -4.54
N GLN A 250 -9.86 20.83 -4.32
CA GLN A 250 -11.26 20.46 -4.02
C GLN A 250 -11.94 19.73 -5.18
N VAL A 251 -11.48 19.92 -6.41
CA VAL A 251 -11.98 19.16 -7.57
C VAL A 251 -11.22 17.83 -7.72
N ILE A 252 -9.89 17.86 -7.73
CA ILE A 252 -9.06 16.71 -8.10
C ILE A 252 -9.01 15.66 -6.98
N TYR A 253 -8.89 16.07 -5.71
CA TYR A 253 -8.77 15.12 -4.61
C TYR A 253 -9.98 14.20 -4.46
N PRO A 254 -11.22 14.72 -4.28
CA PRO A 254 -12.36 13.84 -4.09
C PRO A 254 -12.72 13.08 -5.37
N ASN A 255 -12.61 13.69 -6.55
CA ASN A 255 -13.15 13.11 -7.78
C ASN A 255 -12.16 12.23 -8.55
N VAL A 256 -10.85 12.46 -8.41
CA VAL A 256 -9.82 11.73 -9.16
C VAL A 256 -8.94 10.93 -8.22
N ASN A 257 -8.23 11.62 -7.31
CA ASN A 257 -7.22 10.96 -6.46
C ASN A 257 -7.83 9.93 -5.53
N ASN A 258 -8.93 10.30 -4.84
CA ASN A 258 -9.69 9.40 -4.00
C ASN A 258 -10.83 8.73 -4.77
N GLY A 259 -11.24 9.29 -5.91
CA GLY A 259 -12.34 8.79 -6.74
C GLY A 259 -12.12 7.36 -7.22
N VAL A 260 -10.91 7.02 -7.67
CA VAL A 260 -10.56 5.65 -8.12
C VAL A 260 -10.54 4.60 -7.01
N TYR A 261 -10.55 5.03 -5.73
CA TYR A 261 -10.62 4.14 -4.58
C TYR A 261 -12.05 3.94 -4.05
N ARG A 262 -12.98 4.82 -4.42
CA ARG A 262 -14.40 4.75 -4.05
C ARG A 262 -15.16 3.79 -4.95
#